data_AF-A0A662W302-F1
#
_entry.id   AF-A0A662W302-F1
#
_cell.length_a   1.000
_cell.length_b   1.000
_cell.length_c   1.000
_cell.angle_alpha   90.00
_cell.angle_beta   90.00
_cell.angle_gamma   90.00
#
_symmetry.space_group_name_H-M   'P 1'
#
loop_
_entity.id
_entity.type
_entity.pdbx_description
1 polymer ?
#
loop_
_entity_poly.entity_id
_entity_poly.type
_entity_poly.pdbx_seq_one_letter_code
_entity_poly.pdbx_strand_id
1 'polypeptide(L)' 'MGGREELIEKMHIEKNRRIARQTALKSAVAVISIPEQCRLDHPEQLARRILLVADEFYRWLEGDNE' A
#
# COMPACT_ATOMS: atom_id res chain seq x y z
N MET A 1 0.41 17.43 -31.59
CA MET A 1 1.50 16.57 -31.08
C MET A 1 1.19 16.36 -29.61
N GLY A 2 0.90 15.13 -29.14
CA GLY A 2 0.58 14.93 -27.72
C GLY A 2 0.05 13.53 -27.35
N GLY A 3 -0.59 12.81 -28.27
CA GLY A 3 -1.22 11.52 -27.95
C GLY A 3 -0.27 10.40 -27.52
N ARG A 4 1.04 10.51 -27.82
CA ARG A 4 2.05 9.53 -27.38
C ARG A 4 2.51 9.76 -25.94
N GLU A 5 2.64 11.01 -25.53
CA GLU A 5 3.03 11.38 -24.15
C GLU A 5 1.89 11.08 -23.17
N GLU A 6 0.64 11.41 -23.54
CA GLU A 6 -0.53 11.05 -22.72
C GLU A 6 -0.69 9.53 -22.55
N LEU A 7 -0.32 8.74 -23.57
CA LEU A 7 -0.37 7.28 -23.49
C LEU A 7 0.69 6.75 -22.52
N ILE A 8 1.90 7.31 -22.57
CA ILE A 8 3.01 6.96 -21.68
C ILE A 8 2.66 7.33 -20.24
N GLU A 9 2.09 8.49 -20.01
CA GLU A 9 1.68 8.95 -18.68
C GLU A 9 0.56 8.08 -18.09
N LYS A 10 -0.45 7.73 -18.90
CA LYS A 10 -1.49 6.76 -18.48
C LYS A 10 -0.89 5.39 -18.11
N MET A 11 0.07 4.90 -18.89
CA MET A 11 0.75 3.64 -18.57
C MET A 11 1.56 3.73 -17.27
N HIS A 12 2.20 4.87 -17.00
CA HIS A 12 2.93 5.09 -15.75
C HIS A 12 2.00 5.12 -14.53
N ILE A 13 0.87 5.82 -14.62
CA ILE A 13 -0.15 5.86 -13.57
C ILE A 13 -0.69 4.45 -13.32
N GLU A 14 -1.03 3.70 -14.37
CA GLU A 14 -1.54 2.33 -14.27
C GLU A 14 -0.50 1.38 -13.65
N LYS A 15 0.78 1.52 -14.02
CA LYS A 15 1.88 0.74 -13.43
C LYS A 15 2.03 1.05 -11.94
N ASN A 16 2.05 2.33 -11.56
CA ASN A 16 2.16 2.75 -10.16
C ASN A 16 0.96 2.22 -9.34
N ARG A 17 -0.25 2.23 -9.92
CA ARG A 17 -1.46 1.60 -9.35
C ARG A 17 -1.32 0.12 -9.08
N ARG A 18 -0.70 -0.62 -10.00
CA ARG A 18 -0.46 -2.06 -9.80
C ARG A 18 0.55 -2.32 -8.70
N ILE A 19 1.66 -1.57 -8.69
CA ILE A 19 2.74 -1.74 -7.71
C ILE A 19 2.19 -1.51 -6.30
N ALA A 20 1.47 -0.43 -6.08
CA ALA A 20 0.97 -0.15 -4.74
C ALA A 20 -0.15 -1.06 -4.27
N ARG A 21 -1.05 -1.50 -5.16
CA ARG A 21 -1.98 -2.58 -4.81
C ARG A 21 -1.23 -3.82 -4.32
N GLN A 22 -0.13 -4.19 -4.97
CA GLN A 22 0.67 -5.33 -4.54
C GLN A 22 1.37 -5.06 -3.20
N THR A 23 1.92 -3.87 -2.99
CA THR A 23 2.53 -3.48 -1.71
C THR A 23 1.51 -3.54 -0.57
N ALA A 24 0.33 -2.94 -0.77
CA ALA A 24 -0.75 -2.95 0.20
C ALA A 24 -1.24 -4.36 0.51
N LEU A 25 -1.42 -5.21 -0.52
CA LEU A 25 -1.81 -6.60 -0.31
C LEU A 25 -0.75 -7.38 0.48
N LYS A 26 0.54 -7.19 0.17
CA LYS A 26 1.63 -7.85 0.91
C LYS A 26 1.61 -7.43 2.38
N SER A 27 1.46 -6.14 2.63
CA SER A 27 1.40 -5.58 3.98
C SER A 27 0.16 -6.04 4.75
N ALA A 28 -1.01 -6.11 4.09
CA ALA A 28 -2.23 -6.65 4.69
C ALA A 28 -2.11 -8.15 5.01
N VAL A 29 -1.51 -8.93 4.11
CA VAL A 29 -1.22 -10.36 4.36
C VAL A 29 -0.27 -10.50 5.55
N ALA A 30 0.79 -9.70 5.64
CA ALA A 30 1.71 -9.73 6.77
C ALA A 30 1.01 -9.49 8.12
N VAL A 31 0.01 -8.59 8.16
CA VAL A 31 -0.81 -8.33 9.34
C VAL A 31 -1.73 -9.51 9.67
N ILE A 32 -2.43 -10.06 8.67
CA ILE A 32 -3.34 -11.20 8.85
C ILE A 32 -2.57 -12.49 9.18
N SER A 33 -1.32 -12.62 8.76
CA SER A 33 -0.45 -13.75 9.11
C SER A 33 0.11 -13.67 10.53
N ILE A 34 -0.11 -12.58 11.28
CA ILE A 34 0.29 -12.50 12.69
C ILE A 34 -0.49 -13.55 13.49
N PRO A 35 0.18 -14.47 14.21
CA PRO A 35 -0.48 -15.49 15.02
C PRO A 35 -1.43 -14.88 16.04
N GLU A 36 -2.57 -15.53 16.27
CA GLU A 36 -3.64 -15.01 17.13
C GLU A 36 -3.19 -14.73 18.57
N GLN A 37 -2.28 -15.54 19.11
CA GLN A 37 -1.64 -15.31 20.42
C GLN A 37 -0.90 -13.97 20.47
N CYS A 38 -0.12 -13.62 19.44
CA CYS A 38 0.55 -12.32 19.35
C CYS A 38 -0.44 -11.15 19.23
N ARG A 39 -1.64 -11.37 18.68
CA ARG A 39 -2.67 -10.32 18.58
C ARG A 39 -3.30 -10.02 19.94
N LEU A 40 -3.44 -11.04 20.79
CA LEU A 40 -4.06 -10.93 22.11
C LEU A 40 -3.08 -10.41 23.16
N ASP A 41 -1.81 -10.82 23.10
CA ASP A 41 -0.80 -10.40 24.06
C ASP A 41 -0.39 -8.93 23.87
N HIS A 42 -0.39 -8.43 22.61
CA HIS A 42 0.03 -7.07 22.27
C HIS A 42 -0.86 -6.40 21.19
N PRO A 43 -2.14 -6.12 21.50
CA PRO A 43 -3.08 -5.54 20.54
C PRO A 43 -2.66 -4.16 20.02
N GLU A 44 -1.94 -3.38 20.83
CA GLU A 44 -1.43 -2.06 20.43
C GLU A 44 -0.37 -2.16 19.32
N GLN A 45 0.48 -3.20 19.33
CA GLN A 45 1.48 -3.41 18.29
C GLN A 45 0.83 -3.79 16.96
N LEU A 46 -0.24 -4.59 17.02
CA LEU A 46 -1.05 -4.92 15.85
C LEU A 46 -1.72 -3.67 15.27
N ALA A 47 -2.35 -2.86 16.11
CA ALA A 47 -3.00 -1.61 15.70
C ALA A 47 -2.01 -0.63 15.05
N ARG A 48 -0.81 -0.46 15.63
CA ARG A 48 0.25 0.37 15.04
C ARG A 48 0.69 -0.13 13.67
N ARG A 49 0.84 -1.45 13.49
CA ARG A 49 1.17 -2.03 12.18
C ARG A 49 0.07 -1.81 11.15
N ILE A 50 -1.19 -1.98 11.54
CA ILE A 50 -2.34 -1.70 10.64
C ILE A 50 -2.33 -0.24 10.18
N LEU A 51 -2.09 0.69 11.10
CA LEU A 51 -2.05 2.12 10.79
C LEU A 51 -0.89 2.49 9.87
N LEU A 52 0.30 1.91 10.06
CA LEU A 52 1.44 2.11 9.15
C LEU A 52 1.12 1.65 7.72
N VAL A 53 0.48 0.49 7.58
CA VAL A 53 0.09 -0.04 6.26
C VAL A 53 -0.97 0.83 5.60
N ALA A 54 -1.94 1.32 6.38
CA ALA A 54 -2.95 2.24 5.88
C ALA A 54 -2.31 3.57 5.43
N ASP A 55 -1.38 4.12 6.22
CA ASP A 55 -0.68 5.37 5.90
C ASP A 55 0.15 5.25 4.62
N GLU A 56 0.91 4.17 4.44
CA GLU A 56 1.65 3.90 3.19
C GLU A 56 0.70 3.82 1.98
N PHE A 57 -0.49 3.24 2.15
CA PHE A 57 -1.47 3.16 1.08
C PHE A 57 -2.08 4.51 0.73
N TYR A 58 -2.35 5.35 1.74
CA TYR A 58 -2.87 6.70 1.55
C TYR A 58 -1.85 7.62 0.88
N ARG A 59 -0.60 7.66 1.36
CA ARG A 59 0.47 8.46 0.73
C ARG A 59 0.65 8.09 -0.73
N TRP A 60 0.61 6.79 -1.02
CA TRP A 60 0.66 6.32 -2.39
C TRP A 60 -0.54 6.80 -3.24
N LEU A 61 -1.76 6.78 -2.71
CA LEU A 61 -2.95 7.27 -3.42
C LEU A 61 -2.87 8.77 -3.71
N GLU A 62 -2.28 9.55 -2.81
CA GLU A 62 -2.07 10.99 -2.99
C GLU A 62 -0.92 11.33 -3.94
N GLY A 63 -0.16 10.31 -4.38
CA GLY A 63 1.01 10.50 -5.25
C GLY A 63 2.23 11.04 -4.49
N ASP A 64 2.19 11.01 -3.16
CA ASP A 64 3.20 11.54 -2.27
C ASP A 64 4.29 10.46 -2.04
N ASN A 65 5.13 10.27 -3.06
CA ASN A 65 6.33 9.45 -2.99
C ASN A 65 7.55 10.40 -3.04
N GLU A 66 7.89 11.03 -1.92
CA GLU A 66 9.23 11.60 -1.71
C GLU A 66 10.28 10.50 -1.48
#